data_AF-F9ERV1-F1
#
_entry.id   AF-F9ERV1-F1
#
_cell.length_a   1.000
_cell.length_b   1.000
_cell.length_c   1.000
_cell.angle_alpha   90.00
_cell.angle_beta   90.00
_cell.angle_gamma   90.00
#
_symmetry.space_group_name_H-M   'P 1'
#
loop_
_entity.id
_entity.type
_entity.pdbx_description
1 polymer ?
#
loop_
_entity_poly.entity_id
_entity_poly.type
_entity_poly.pdbx_seq_one_letter_code
_entity_poly.pdbx_strand_id
1 'polypeptide(L)'
;LSKTIYLDKNRVIANKEDENKDIYDVITCMFLHLVILFCENPIFNSCETKKLKYILKNEEMKGFLDEIIENYFCGNYFTCCSAISPTIEKIIRNTYFKLGKSDIELYGKDNSLQKRKNLENLLKDNDIRTIYEEEFINYFSWLFNNDISYYNYRNSVCHGYKNYKEYNKIETTLQLFILILFLKKFYEYFDKIEESEKE
;
A
#
# COMPACT_ATOMS: atom_id res chain seq x y z
N LEU A 1 -4.09 26.25 -21.56
CA LEU A 1 -3.98 27.05 -20.32
C LEU A 1 -4.27 26.12 -19.14
N SER A 2 -3.22 25.67 -18.46
CA SER A 2 -3.32 24.79 -17.29
C SER A 2 -3.98 25.55 -16.13
N LYS A 3 -5.07 24.99 -15.58
CA LYS A 3 -5.69 25.50 -14.36
C LYS A 3 -4.92 24.91 -13.18
N THR A 4 -4.18 25.76 -12.46
CA THR A 4 -3.58 25.43 -11.17
C THR A 4 -4.69 25.15 -10.16
N ILE A 5 -4.75 23.91 -9.65
CA ILE A 5 -5.63 23.54 -8.54
C ILE A 5 -4.88 23.89 -7.25
N TYR A 6 -5.35 24.91 -6.53
CA TYR A 6 -4.80 25.32 -5.24
C TYR A 6 -5.57 24.60 -4.13
N LEU A 7 -4.89 23.76 -3.35
CA LEU A 7 -5.48 23.05 -2.20
C LEU A 7 -5.08 23.65 -0.85
N ASP A 8 -4.10 24.56 -0.81
CA ASP A 8 -3.80 25.39 0.35
C ASP A 8 -2.97 26.60 -0.11
N LYS A 9 -3.16 27.78 0.49
CA LYS A 9 -2.51 29.05 0.09
C LYS A 9 -0.96 28.99 0.18
N ASN A 10 -0.42 27.97 0.83
CA ASN A 10 1.00 27.85 1.16
C ASN A 10 1.73 26.67 0.49
N ARG A 11 1.10 25.94 -0.44
CA ARG A 11 1.75 24.80 -1.11
C ARG A 11 2.19 25.12 -2.53
N VAL A 12 3.50 25.25 -2.71
CA VAL A 12 4.18 24.99 -3.98
C VAL A 12 4.71 23.57 -3.92
N ILE A 13 4.00 22.62 -4.51
CA ILE A 13 4.55 21.29 -4.79
C ILE A 13 5.52 21.49 -5.95
N ALA A 14 6.75 20.99 -5.83
CA ALA A 14 7.69 21.03 -6.94
C ALA A 14 7.09 20.24 -8.11
N ASN A 15 6.61 20.96 -9.14
CA ASN A 15 6.03 20.38 -10.33
C ASN A 15 7.12 19.66 -11.14
N LYS A 16 7.38 18.39 -10.83
CA LYS A 16 7.68 17.46 -11.92
C LYS A 16 6.34 16.96 -12.43
N GLU A 17 6.03 17.21 -13.69
CA GLU A 17 4.86 16.57 -14.29
C GLU A 17 5.15 15.06 -14.36
N ASP A 18 4.33 14.27 -13.70
CA ASP A 18 4.30 12.82 -13.89
C ASP A 18 3.41 12.56 -15.12
N GLU A 19 4.05 12.12 -16.21
CA GLU A 19 3.39 11.88 -17.51
C GLU A 19 2.23 10.87 -17.41
N ASN A 20 2.24 10.01 -16.39
CA ASN A 20 1.22 8.98 -16.19
C ASN A 20 0.15 9.38 -15.16
N LYS A 21 0.21 10.59 -14.59
CA LYS A 21 -0.71 11.01 -13.53
C LYS A 21 -2.17 10.82 -13.90
N ASP A 22 -2.57 11.26 -15.09
CA ASP A 22 -3.97 11.19 -15.54
C ASP A 22 -4.47 9.73 -15.59
N ILE A 23 -3.60 8.80 -16.01
CA ILE A 23 -3.90 7.36 -16.04
C ILE A 23 -4.13 6.85 -14.61
N TYR A 24 -3.25 7.18 -13.67
CA TYR A 24 -3.39 6.75 -12.28
C TYR A 24 -4.61 7.35 -11.58
N ASP A 25 -4.95 8.61 -11.89
CA ASP A 25 -6.16 9.28 -11.40
C ASP A 25 -7.41 8.55 -11.93
N VAL A 26 -7.45 8.18 -13.21
CA VAL A 26 -8.55 7.39 -13.79
C VAL A 26 -8.66 6.02 -13.13
N ILE A 27 -7.55 5.29 -12.98
CA ILE A 27 -7.53 3.97 -12.32
C ILE A 27 -8.05 4.08 -10.88
N THR A 28 -7.61 5.10 -10.13
CA THR A 28 -8.08 5.36 -8.77
C THR A 28 -9.57 5.64 -8.73
N CYS A 29 -10.08 6.47 -9.64
CA CYS A 29 -11.52 6.74 -9.77
C CYS A 29 -12.32 5.47 -10.07
N MET A 30 -11.82 4.61 -10.96
CA MET A 30 -12.47 3.33 -11.30
C MET A 30 -12.52 2.41 -10.09
N PHE A 31 -11.41 2.24 -9.36
CA PHE A 31 -11.40 1.45 -8.13
C PHE A 31 -12.33 2.03 -7.07
N LEU A 32 -12.32 3.34 -6.88
CA LEU A 32 -13.21 4.03 -5.94
C LEU A 32 -14.67 3.77 -6.29
N HIS A 33 -15.03 3.88 -7.57
CA HIS A 33 -16.38 3.62 -8.05
C HIS A 33 -16.80 2.17 -7.80
N LEU A 34 -15.94 1.20 -8.13
CA LEU A 34 -16.18 -0.21 -7.82
C LEU A 34 -16.36 -0.43 -6.32
N VAL A 35 -15.50 0.15 -5.49
CA VAL A 35 -15.57 0.07 -4.03
C VAL A 35 -16.86 0.68 -3.48
N ILE A 36 -17.32 1.81 -4.02
CA ILE A 36 -18.60 2.43 -3.65
C ILE A 36 -19.75 1.48 -3.97
N LEU A 37 -19.80 0.96 -5.20
CA LEU A 37 -20.80 -0.03 -5.61
C LEU A 37 -20.79 -1.28 -4.70
N PHE A 38 -19.62 -1.73 -4.26
CA PHE A 38 -19.48 -2.83 -3.31
C PHE A 38 -19.93 -2.44 -1.88
N CYS A 39 -19.61 -1.22 -1.43
CA CYS A 39 -19.95 -0.73 -0.09
C CYS A 39 -21.44 -0.40 0.09
N GLU A 40 -22.12 -0.02 -0.99
CA GLU A 40 -23.58 0.21 -1.02
C GLU A 40 -24.36 -1.11 -1.10
N ASN A 41 -23.68 -2.24 -1.34
CA ASN A 41 -24.29 -3.56 -1.31
C ASN A 41 -24.46 -4.04 0.15
N PRO A 42 -25.69 -4.31 0.62
CA PRO A 42 -25.98 -4.66 2.02
C PRO A 42 -25.42 -6.03 2.48
N ILE A 43 -24.72 -6.76 1.61
CA ILE A 43 -24.20 -8.10 1.87
C ILE A 43 -22.86 -8.08 2.64
N PHE A 44 -22.25 -6.91 2.88
CA PHE A 44 -21.05 -6.77 3.71
C PHE A 44 -21.33 -6.98 5.21
N ASN A 45 -21.43 -8.26 5.61
CA ASN A 45 -21.81 -8.71 6.96
C ASN A 45 -20.61 -9.28 7.76
N SER A 46 -20.84 -9.67 9.03
CA SER A 46 -19.81 -10.26 9.92
C SER A 46 -19.09 -11.50 9.38
N CYS A 47 -19.69 -12.22 8.42
CA CYS A 47 -19.07 -13.36 7.73
C CYS A 47 -17.89 -12.89 6.86
N GLU A 48 -18.00 -11.70 6.27
CA GLU A 48 -16.94 -11.13 5.46
C GLU A 48 -15.80 -10.57 6.32
N THR A 49 -16.07 -10.05 7.52
CA THR A 49 -15.03 -9.78 8.52
C THR A 49 -14.23 -11.04 8.88
N LYS A 50 -14.91 -12.18 9.06
CA LYS A 50 -14.24 -13.46 9.33
C LYS A 50 -13.42 -13.94 8.13
N LYS A 51 -13.95 -13.76 6.91
CA LYS A 51 -13.21 -14.06 5.66
C LYS A 51 -12.02 -13.12 5.48
N LEU A 52 -12.15 -11.82 5.77
CA LEU A 52 -11.05 -10.86 5.74
C LEU A 52 -9.99 -11.25 6.77
N LYS A 53 -10.36 -11.49 8.03
CA LYS A 53 -9.45 -12.00 9.07
C LYS A 53 -8.77 -13.31 8.65
N TYR A 54 -9.46 -14.17 7.92
CA TYR A 54 -8.91 -15.40 7.38
C TYR A 54 -7.95 -15.17 6.21
N ILE A 55 -8.28 -14.32 5.24
CA ILE A 55 -7.42 -13.93 4.10
C ILE A 55 -6.18 -13.19 4.59
N LEU A 56 -6.34 -12.40 5.65
CA LEU A 56 -5.31 -11.65 6.33
C LEU A 56 -4.58 -12.50 7.41
N LYS A 57 -4.80 -13.83 7.49
CA LYS A 57 -4.00 -14.67 8.38
C LYS A 57 -2.56 -14.68 7.89
N ASN A 58 -1.73 -13.86 8.53
CA ASN A 58 -0.29 -13.88 8.42
C ASN A 58 0.26 -13.86 9.85
N GLU A 59 0.87 -14.94 10.31
CA GLU A 59 1.35 -15.00 11.71
C GLU A 59 2.36 -13.89 12.02
N GLU A 60 3.20 -13.53 11.04
CA GLU A 60 4.17 -12.44 11.20
C GLU A 60 3.53 -11.05 11.26
N MET A 61 2.29 -10.89 10.79
CA MET A 61 1.57 -9.61 10.74
C MET A 61 0.26 -9.58 11.53
N LYS A 62 -0.05 -10.66 12.25
CA LYS A 62 -1.32 -10.89 12.96
C LYS A 62 -1.76 -9.69 13.80
N GLY A 63 -0.85 -9.09 14.57
CA GLY A 63 -1.16 -7.90 15.39
C GLY A 63 -1.50 -6.64 14.58
N PHE A 64 -0.77 -6.34 13.50
CA PHE A 64 -1.06 -5.16 12.68
C PHE A 64 -2.35 -5.32 11.88
N LEU A 65 -2.61 -6.52 11.37
CA LEU A 65 -3.80 -6.82 10.59
C LEU A 65 -5.05 -6.82 11.47
N ASP A 66 -4.97 -7.36 12.68
CA ASP A 66 -6.07 -7.29 13.65
C ASP A 66 -6.42 -5.83 13.98
N GLU A 67 -5.42 -4.98 14.27
CA GLU A 67 -5.61 -3.55 14.52
C GLU A 67 -6.24 -2.81 13.33
N ILE A 68 -5.76 -3.07 12.11
CA ILE A 68 -6.32 -2.47 10.88
C ILE A 68 -7.81 -2.82 10.74
N ILE A 69 -8.15 -4.10 10.92
CA ILE A 69 -9.52 -4.60 10.77
C ILE A 69 -10.43 -4.01 11.85
N GLU A 70 -9.99 -4.05 13.11
CA GLU A 70 -10.78 -3.54 14.24
C GLU A 70 -11.05 -2.05 14.10
N ASN A 71 -10.02 -1.25 13.77
CA ASN A 71 -10.19 0.18 13.56
C ASN A 71 -11.09 0.50 12.36
N TYR A 72 -11.02 -0.26 11.27
CA TYR A 72 -11.92 -0.10 10.13
C TYR A 72 -13.39 -0.26 10.52
N PHE A 73 -13.74 -1.34 11.24
CA PHE A 73 -15.12 -1.61 11.64
C PHE A 73 -15.62 -0.66 12.75
N CYS A 74 -14.71 -0.14 13.58
CA CYS A 74 -15.03 0.91 14.56
C CYS A 74 -15.16 2.31 13.94
N GLY A 75 -14.95 2.46 12.62
CA GLY A 75 -15.00 3.77 11.94
C GLY A 75 -13.78 4.65 12.20
N ASN A 76 -12.71 4.10 12.79
CA ASN A 76 -11.45 4.80 13.02
C ASN A 76 -10.55 4.71 11.77
N TYR A 77 -10.97 5.40 10.71
CA TYR A 77 -10.31 5.37 9.41
C TYR A 77 -8.91 5.98 9.41
N PHE A 78 -8.64 6.98 10.26
CA PHE A 78 -7.31 7.56 10.41
C PHE A 78 -6.30 6.51 10.90
N THR A 79 -6.60 5.81 12.01
CA THR A 79 -5.71 4.77 12.54
C THR A 79 -5.55 3.62 11.53
N CYS A 80 -6.63 3.25 10.84
CA CYS A 80 -6.57 2.24 9.78
C CYS A 80 -5.60 2.64 8.66
N CYS A 81 -5.77 3.82 8.05
CA CYS A 81 -4.89 4.30 6.98
C CYS A 81 -3.43 4.45 7.45
N SER A 82 -3.23 4.83 8.71
CA SER A 82 -1.90 4.97 9.30
C SER A 82 -1.14 3.64 9.42
N ALA A 83 -1.87 2.53 9.55
CA ALA A 83 -1.29 1.20 9.67
C ALA A 83 -1.15 0.46 8.32
N ILE A 84 -1.98 0.77 7.32
CA ILE A 84 -1.98 0.06 6.02
C ILE A 84 -0.65 0.22 5.28
N SER A 85 -0.17 1.45 5.08
CA SER A 85 1.07 1.68 4.32
C SER A 85 2.29 0.99 4.96
N PRO A 86 2.55 1.10 6.29
CA PRO A 86 3.59 0.32 6.95
C PRO A 86 3.43 -1.19 6.81
N THR A 87 2.19 -1.70 6.80
CA THR A 87 1.90 -3.12 6.64
C THR A 87 2.25 -3.61 5.24
N ILE A 88 1.91 -2.85 4.19
CA ILE A 88 2.32 -3.16 2.81
C ILE A 88 3.85 -3.12 2.68
N GLU A 89 4.52 -2.12 3.26
CA GLU A 89 5.99 -2.07 3.30
C GLU A 89 6.58 -3.31 3.98
N LYS A 90 5.98 -3.79 5.08
CA LYS A 90 6.39 -5.02 5.75
C LYS A 90 6.22 -6.25 4.87
N ILE A 91 5.12 -6.37 4.13
CA ILE A 91 4.91 -7.46 3.16
C ILE A 91 6.06 -7.52 2.14
N ILE A 92 6.38 -6.38 1.51
CA ILE A 92 7.43 -6.30 0.50
C ILE A 92 8.79 -6.69 1.08
N ARG A 93 9.09 -6.23 2.30
CA ARG A 93 10.33 -6.59 3.01
C ARG A 93 10.38 -8.07 3.34
N ASN A 94 9.28 -8.66 3.79
CA ASN A 94 9.17 -10.08 4.03
C ASN A 94 9.35 -10.91 2.75
N THR A 95 8.82 -10.45 1.61
CA THR A 95 9.13 -11.06 0.30
C THR A 95 10.62 -11.04 0.02
N TYR A 96 11.27 -9.89 0.23
CA TYR A 96 12.71 -9.74 0.05
C TYR A 96 13.50 -10.75 0.89
N PHE A 97 13.16 -10.89 2.16
CA PHE A 97 13.80 -11.84 3.07
C PHE A 97 13.54 -13.29 2.67
N LYS A 98 12.30 -13.65 2.29
CA LYS A 98 11.96 -15.00 1.83
C LYS A 98 12.68 -15.38 0.52
N LEU A 99 13.01 -14.39 -0.32
CA LEU A 99 13.87 -14.59 -1.51
C LEU A 99 15.37 -14.72 -1.16
N GLY A 100 15.73 -14.75 0.13
CA GLY A 100 17.13 -14.82 0.57
C GLY A 100 17.91 -13.52 0.35
N LYS A 101 17.22 -12.40 0.07
CA LYS A 101 17.86 -11.11 -0.21
C LYS A 101 18.02 -10.29 1.06
N SER A 102 19.08 -9.47 1.08
CA SER A 102 19.32 -8.50 2.15
C SER A 102 18.65 -7.17 1.85
N ASP A 103 17.89 -6.65 2.82
CA ASP A 103 17.36 -5.29 2.83
C ASP A 103 18.37 -4.27 3.39
N ILE A 104 19.65 -4.66 3.54
CA ILE A 104 20.77 -3.79 3.94
C ILE A 104 21.59 -3.41 2.69
N GLU A 105 21.77 -2.11 2.48
CA GLU A 105 22.74 -1.53 1.57
C GLU A 105 24.01 -1.15 2.33
N LEU A 106 25.15 -1.53 1.75
CA LEU A 106 26.48 -1.21 2.27
C LEU A 106 27.01 0.04 1.59
N TYR A 107 27.58 0.94 2.39
CA TYR A 107 28.13 2.22 1.98
C TYR A 107 29.55 2.41 2.55
N GLY A 108 30.33 3.27 1.90
CA GLY A 108 31.73 3.51 2.24
C GLY A 108 32.68 2.53 1.53
N LYS A 109 33.95 2.94 1.33
CA LYS A 109 34.97 2.10 0.66
C LYS A 109 35.25 0.78 1.40
N ASP A 110 34.89 0.71 2.67
CA ASP A 110 35.09 -0.40 3.59
C ASP A 110 33.77 -1.09 4.01
N ASN A 111 32.63 -0.71 3.41
CA ASN A 111 31.30 -1.22 3.78
C ASN A 111 30.94 -1.01 5.27
N SER A 112 31.59 -0.07 5.96
CA SER A 112 31.38 0.20 7.39
C SER A 112 30.02 0.83 7.68
N LEU A 113 29.39 1.46 6.69
CA LEU A 113 28.09 2.10 6.83
C LEU A 113 27.01 1.18 6.27
N GLN A 114 26.13 0.71 7.15
CA GLN A 114 24.98 -0.09 6.78
C GLN A 114 23.72 0.76 6.86
N LYS A 115 22.93 0.78 5.79
CA LYS A 115 21.61 1.42 5.80
C LYS A 115 20.58 0.46 5.27
N ARG A 116 19.37 0.55 5.80
CA ARG A 116 18.24 -0.21 5.28
C ARG A 116 17.83 0.36 3.92
N LYS A 117 17.61 -0.51 2.93
CA LYS A 117 17.01 -0.18 1.64
C LYS A 117 15.71 0.58 1.89
N ASN A 118 15.59 1.75 1.28
CA ASN A 118 14.34 2.47 1.26
C ASN A 118 13.29 1.68 0.44
N LEU A 119 12.01 1.98 0.65
CA LEU A 119 10.93 1.28 -0.04
C LEU A 119 11.03 1.44 -1.57
N GLU A 120 11.42 2.62 -2.05
CA GLU A 120 11.55 2.90 -3.48
C GLU A 120 12.58 1.98 -4.17
N ASN A 121 13.72 1.71 -3.52
CA ASN A 121 14.75 0.79 -4.02
C ASN A 121 14.25 -0.66 -4.01
N LEU A 122 13.48 -1.06 -3.00
CA LEU A 122 12.87 -2.40 -2.96
C LEU A 122 11.87 -2.60 -4.11
N LEU A 123 11.07 -1.58 -4.44
CA LEU A 123 10.09 -1.62 -5.54
C LEU A 123 10.75 -1.63 -6.94
N LYS A 124 12.03 -1.29 -7.05
CA LYS A 124 12.81 -1.38 -8.30
C LYS A 124 13.40 -2.76 -8.55
N ASP A 125 13.37 -3.65 -7.56
CA ASP A 125 13.90 -4.99 -7.69
C ASP A 125 13.06 -5.84 -8.66
N ASN A 126 13.73 -6.54 -9.58
CA ASN A 126 13.06 -7.30 -10.63
C ASN A 126 12.19 -8.43 -10.08
N ASP A 127 12.62 -9.15 -9.05
CA ASP A 127 11.83 -10.26 -8.49
C ASP A 127 10.58 -9.71 -7.79
N ILE A 128 10.69 -8.58 -7.10
CA ILE A 128 9.54 -7.87 -6.53
C ILE A 128 8.56 -7.46 -7.63
N ARG A 129 9.06 -6.88 -8.72
CA ARG A 129 8.23 -6.48 -9.87
C ARG A 129 7.58 -7.67 -10.57
N THR A 130 8.23 -8.81 -10.62
CA THR A 130 7.67 -10.04 -11.18
C THR A 130 6.57 -10.62 -10.29
N ILE A 131 6.78 -10.66 -8.96
CA ILE A 131 5.80 -11.23 -8.01
C ILE A 131 4.53 -10.37 -7.95
N TYR A 132 4.70 -9.05 -7.85
CA TYR A 132 3.59 -8.12 -7.63
C TYR A 132 3.04 -7.48 -8.90
N GLU A 133 3.66 -7.72 -10.05
CA GLU A 133 3.37 -7.10 -11.35
C GLU A 133 3.75 -5.61 -11.41
N GLU A 134 4.43 -5.22 -12.49
CA GLU A 134 5.01 -3.89 -12.65
C GLU A 134 3.95 -2.77 -12.60
N GLU A 135 2.81 -2.99 -13.27
CA GLU A 135 1.71 -2.01 -13.29
C GLU A 135 1.16 -1.73 -11.89
N PHE A 136 1.04 -2.79 -11.07
CA PHE A 136 0.53 -2.68 -9.71
C PHE A 136 1.56 -2.03 -8.76
N ILE A 137 2.85 -2.34 -8.92
CA ILE A 137 3.94 -1.68 -8.20
C ILE A 137 4.01 -0.19 -8.53
N ASN A 138 3.84 0.17 -9.80
CA ASN A 138 3.82 1.57 -10.24
C ASN A 138 2.60 2.31 -9.66
N TYR A 139 1.41 1.69 -9.70
CA TYR A 139 0.21 2.24 -9.07
C TYR A 139 0.38 2.44 -7.57
N PHE A 140 0.91 1.44 -6.85
CA PHE A 140 1.22 1.54 -5.42
C PHE A 140 2.19 2.68 -5.13
N SER A 141 3.27 2.80 -5.91
CA SER A 141 4.27 3.86 -5.74
C SER A 141 3.65 5.24 -5.95
N TRP A 142 2.82 5.40 -6.98
CA TRP A 142 2.09 6.64 -7.22
C TRP A 142 1.11 6.98 -6.08
N LEU A 143 0.37 5.99 -5.57
CA LEU A 143 -0.65 6.20 -4.55
C LEU A 143 -0.07 6.48 -3.15
N PHE A 144 1.08 5.87 -2.80
CA PHE A 144 1.61 5.92 -1.44
C PHE A 144 2.95 6.64 -1.28
N ASN A 145 3.74 6.84 -2.35
CA ASN A 145 5.09 7.39 -2.23
C ASN A 145 5.34 8.64 -3.07
N ASN A 146 4.52 8.91 -4.10
CA ASN A 146 4.74 10.04 -4.99
C ASN A 146 4.27 11.36 -4.36
N ASP A 147 5.19 12.31 -4.12
CA ASP A 147 4.92 13.62 -3.50
C ASP A 147 3.94 14.52 -4.27
N ILE A 148 3.67 14.19 -5.54
CA ILE A 148 2.83 14.95 -6.45
C ILE A 148 1.41 14.35 -6.53
N SER A 149 1.25 13.11 -6.05
CA SER A 149 -0.06 12.47 -5.94
C SER A 149 -0.87 13.14 -4.84
N TYR A 150 -2.08 13.61 -5.20
CA TYR A 150 -3.05 14.09 -4.22
C TYR A 150 -3.36 13.03 -3.16
N TYR A 151 -3.27 11.76 -3.55
CA TYR A 151 -3.61 10.62 -2.73
C TYR A 151 -2.44 10.09 -1.91
N ASN A 152 -1.25 10.71 -1.91
CA ASN A 152 -0.07 10.22 -1.16
C ASN A 152 -0.40 10.00 0.33
N TYR A 153 -0.91 8.81 0.64
CA TYR A 153 -1.56 8.54 1.91
C TYR A 153 -0.53 8.43 3.03
N ARG A 154 0.64 7.89 2.69
CA ARG A 154 1.79 7.82 3.60
C ARG A 154 2.19 9.21 4.06
N ASN A 155 2.45 10.13 3.14
CA ASN A 155 2.90 11.46 3.50
C ASN A 155 1.76 12.28 4.12
N SER A 156 0.51 12.04 3.71
CA SER A 156 -0.67 12.67 4.32
C SER A 156 -0.83 12.30 5.79
N VAL A 157 -0.58 11.05 6.15
CA VAL A 157 -0.56 10.58 7.54
C VAL A 157 0.68 11.11 8.26
N CYS A 158 1.88 10.86 7.73
CA CYS A 158 3.14 11.13 8.43
C CYS A 158 3.41 12.63 8.64
N HIS A 159 3.00 13.48 7.71
CA HIS A 159 3.23 14.92 7.79
C HIS A 159 1.96 15.71 8.16
N GLY A 160 0.84 15.04 8.44
CA GLY A 160 -0.40 15.67 8.84
C GLY A 160 -1.00 16.59 7.78
N TYR A 161 -0.75 16.31 6.49
CA TYR A 161 -1.31 17.10 5.39
C TYR A 161 -2.83 16.97 5.27
N LYS A 162 -3.38 15.91 5.86
CA LYS A 162 -4.81 15.62 5.94
C LYS A 162 -5.22 15.55 7.40
N ASN A 163 -6.27 16.26 7.78
CA ASN A 163 -6.85 16.21 9.11
C ASN A 163 -7.48 14.83 9.37
N TYR A 164 -7.40 14.33 10.61
CA TYR A 164 -7.93 13.01 10.98
C TYR A 164 -9.41 12.80 10.62
N LYS A 165 -10.21 13.88 10.54
CA LYS A 165 -11.64 13.84 10.16
C LYS A 165 -11.87 13.65 8.66
N GLU A 166 -10.88 13.97 7.83
CA GLU A 166 -11.03 13.88 6.38
C GLU A 166 -10.81 12.44 5.87
N TYR A 167 -10.26 11.56 6.70
CA TYR A 167 -10.13 10.13 6.40
C TYR A 167 -11.52 9.48 6.48
N ASN A 168 -11.92 8.82 5.41
CA ASN A 168 -13.26 8.27 5.27
C ASN A 168 -13.25 6.79 4.86
N LYS A 169 -14.40 6.15 5.04
CA LYS A 169 -14.59 4.72 4.75
C LYS A 169 -14.15 4.35 3.34
N ILE A 170 -14.45 5.17 2.33
CA ILE A 170 -14.25 4.82 0.93
C ILE A 170 -12.75 4.72 0.62
N GLU A 171 -11.98 5.76 0.96
CA GLU A 171 -10.52 5.76 0.77
C GLU A 171 -9.84 4.66 1.59
N THR A 172 -10.27 4.44 2.84
CA THR A 172 -9.72 3.37 3.66
C THR A 172 -10.03 2.00 3.07
N THR A 173 -11.22 1.81 2.50
CA THR A 173 -11.58 0.55 1.83
C THR A 173 -10.73 0.31 0.59
N LEU A 174 -10.44 1.35 -0.19
CA LEU A 174 -9.49 1.27 -1.31
C LEU A 174 -8.11 0.80 -0.83
N GLN A 175 -7.58 1.43 0.22
CA GLN A 175 -6.27 1.05 0.77
C GLN A 175 -6.27 -0.38 1.32
N LEU A 176 -7.35 -0.80 1.98
CA LEU A 176 -7.54 -2.19 2.43
C LEU A 176 -7.57 -3.18 1.26
N PHE A 177 -8.25 -2.82 0.18
CA PHE A 177 -8.30 -3.65 -1.03
C PHE A 177 -6.90 -3.85 -1.61
N ILE A 178 -6.11 -2.78 -1.70
CA ILE A 178 -4.70 -2.86 -2.15
C ILE A 178 -3.89 -3.77 -1.21
N LEU A 179 -4.03 -3.62 0.11
CA LEU A 179 -3.37 -4.49 1.09
C LEU A 179 -3.71 -5.97 0.88
N ILE A 180 -4.99 -6.28 0.63
CA ILE A 180 -5.47 -7.64 0.36
C ILE A 180 -4.85 -8.20 -0.92
N LEU A 181 -4.74 -7.39 -1.98
CA LEU A 181 -4.09 -7.80 -3.23
C LEU A 181 -2.60 -8.12 -3.01
N PHE A 182 -1.87 -7.29 -2.25
CA PHE A 182 -0.48 -7.58 -1.88
C PHE A 182 -0.36 -8.91 -1.13
N LEU A 183 -1.22 -9.14 -0.13
CA LEU A 183 -1.22 -10.39 0.62
C LEU A 183 -1.53 -11.60 -0.26
N LYS A 184 -2.52 -11.48 -1.15
CA LYS A 184 -2.87 -12.54 -2.09
C LYS A 184 -1.69 -12.91 -2.98
N LYS A 185 -1.03 -11.93 -3.60
CA LYS A 185 0.16 -12.15 -4.44
C LYS A 185 1.31 -12.79 -3.66
N PHE A 186 1.53 -12.35 -2.41
CA PHE A 186 2.53 -12.91 -1.52
C PHE A 186 2.31 -14.42 -1.30
N TYR A 187 1.10 -14.82 -0.90
CA TYR A 187 0.79 -16.23 -0.65
C TYR A 187 0.75 -17.05 -1.94
N GLU A 188 0.12 -16.56 -3.00
CA GLU A 188 0.08 -17.26 -4.29
C GLU A 188 1.47 -17.58 -4.84
N TYR A 189 2.48 -16.76 -4.53
CA TYR A 189 3.85 -17.02 -4.95
C TYR A 189 4.54 -18.04 -4.04
N PHE A 190 4.53 -17.82 -2.72
CA PHE A 190 5.29 -18.67 -1.79
C PHE A 190 4.63 -20.03 -1.53
N ASP A 191 3.30 -20.12 -1.54
CA ASP A 191 2.60 -21.40 -1.41
C ASP A 191 2.94 -22.31 -2.61
N LYS A 192 3.02 -21.76 -3.83
CA LYS A 192 3.44 -22.52 -5.03
C LYS A 192 4.88 -23.03 -4.93
N ILE A 193 5.79 -22.24 -4.38
CA ILE A 193 7.19 -22.65 -4.19
C ILE A 193 7.24 -23.79 -3.18
N GLU A 194 6.58 -23.65 -2.02
CA GLU A 194 6.53 -24.67 -0.98
C GLU A 194 5.84 -25.97 -1.44
N GLU A 195 4.90 -25.89 -2.38
CA GLU A 195 4.32 -27.08 -3.05
C GLU A 195 5.32 -27.75 -3.99
N SER A 196 6.05 -26.98 -4.80
CA SER A 196 7.04 -27.51 -5.74
C SER A 196 8.29 -28.12 -5.06
N GLU A 197 8.61 -27.70 -3.84
CA GLU A 197 9.72 -28.26 -3.04
C GLU A 197 9.35 -29.59 -2.34
N LYS A 198 8.06 -29.97 -2.35
CA LYS A 198 7.56 -31.22 -1.74
C LYS A 198 7.41 -32.37 -2.74
N GLU A 199 7.54 -32.11 -4.04
CA GLU A 199 7.60 -33.12 -5.12
C GLU A 199 9.03 -33.58 -5.40
#